data_AF-A0A1S3PQZ7-F1
#
_entry.id   AF-A0A1S3PQZ7-F1
#
_cell.length_a   1.000
_cell.length_b   1.000
_cell.length_c   1.000
_cell.angle_alpha   90.00
_cell.angle_beta   90.00
_cell.angle_gamma   90.00
#
_symmetry.space_group_name_H-M   'P 1'
#
loop_
_entity.id
_entity.type
_entity.pdbx_description
1 polymer ?
#
loop_
_entity_poly.entity_id
_entity_poly.type
_entity_poly.pdbx_seq_one_letter_code
_entity_poly.pdbx_strand_id
1 'polypeptide(L)'
;MQSTVFTILFVKLLCLTLHGMTAVLAELPSPSNIRINSVNMGLVLEWDPPQNHTEKLTYRSEYKWKSVRSSYQYVCWNTTALCCDFTSHLNKFGVYTFQVRAEREGETSHWVETKEFIMDEHTTLGPPSVTLVSSGANIEVSIEDPVLRISEFKEIYNHATFNITYWKEGQEKRAKRMTGIQLHKVVLELEQWTRYCFQVWVVTERFFKQSQPSNVTCESTPKAKDRPWVMALVMFVVMAVSVPLVVLAFWHCYRVVSFLRPKVKLPGHFTVIF
;
A
#
# COMPACT_ATOMS: atom_id res chain seq x y z
N MET A 1 -55.92 -56.82 -50.01
CA MET A 1 -54.49 -56.72 -49.60
C MET A 1 -53.82 -55.42 -50.07
N GLN A 2 -54.26 -54.76 -51.15
CA GLN A 2 -53.67 -53.47 -51.62
C GLN A 2 -53.87 -52.29 -50.64
N SER A 3 -55.06 -52.19 -50.02
CA SER A 3 -55.45 -51.02 -49.22
C SER A 3 -54.74 -50.93 -47.86
N THR A 4 -54.30 -52.06 -47.30
CA THR A 4 -53.58 -52.12 -46.02
C THR A 4 -52.10 -51.78 -46.18
N VAL A 5 -51.51 -52.10 -47.33
CA VAL A 5 -50.12 -51.75 -47.64
C VAL A 5 -49.99 -50.23 -47.83
N PHE A 6 -50.98 -49.61 -48.47
CA PHE A 6 -50.98 -48.17 -48.72
C PHE A 6 -51.07 -47.34 -47.43
N THR A 7 -51.93 -47.74 -46.49
CA THR A 7 -52.03 -47.09 -45.17
C THR A 7 -50.78 -47.28 -44.32
N ILE A 8 -50.16 -48.47 -44.35
CA ILE A 8 -48.90 -48.71 -43.63
C ILE A 8 -47.77 -47.86 -44.22
N LEU A 9 -47.70 -47.72 -45.56
CA LEU A 9 -46.71 -46.85 -46.21
C LEU A 9 -46.96 -45.37 -45.85
N PHE A 10 -48.21 -44.91 -45.88
CA PHE A 10 -48.56 -43.53 -45.56
C PHE A 10 -48.24 -43.19 -44.09
N VAL A 11 -48.54 -44.10 -43.15
CA VAL A 11 -48.21 -43.93 -41.72
C VAL A 11 -46.70 -43.93 -41.49
N LYS A 12 -45.95 -44.82 -42.17
CA LYS A 12 -44.48 -44.79 -42.10
C LYS A 12 -43.89 -43.52 -42.69
N LEU A 13 -44.45 -43.01 -43.79
CA LEU A 13 -44.00 -41.76 -44.43
C LEU A 13 -44.30 -40.55 -43.52
N LEU A 14 -45.48 -40.50 -42.91
CA LEU A 14 -45.84 -39.48 -41.91
C LEU A 14 -44.92 -39.53 -40.68
N CYS A 15 -44.64 -40.72 -40.13
CA CYS A 15 -43.71 -40.89 -39.02
C CYS A 15 -42.27 -40.47 -39.37
N LEU A 16 -41.81 -40.73 -40.60
CA LEU A 16 -40.49 -40.29 -41.07
C LEU A 16 -40.41 -38.77 -41.24
N THR A 17 -41.49 -38.12 -41.67
CA THR A 17 -41.55 -36.64 -41.76
C THR A 17 -41.66 -35.97 -40.38
N LEU A 18 -42.26 -36.64 -39.39
CA LEU A 18 -42.36 -36.15 -38.00
C LEU A 18 -41.06 -36.35 -37.19
N HIS A 19 -40.22 -37.33 -37.55
CA HIS A 19 -38.91 -37.55 -36.91
C HIS A 19 -37.79 -36.65 -37.45
N GLY A 20 -38.05 -35.84 -38.49
CA GLY A 20 -37.03 -35.04 -39.17
C GLY A 20 -36.85 -33.59 -38.68
N MET A 21 -37.69 -33.11 -37.75
CA MET A 21 -37.58 -31.76 -37.19
C MET A 21 -37.01 -31.81 -35.77
N THR A 22 -35.75 -32.24 -35.65
CA THR A 22 -34.95 -31.77 -34.52
C THR A 22 -34.67 -30.29 -34.76
N ALA A 23 -35.46 -29.42 -34.14
CA ALA A 23 -35.09 -28.02 -34.02
C ALA A 23 -33.74 -27.98 -33.30
N VAL A 24 -32.67 -27.77 -34.06
CA VAL A 24 -31.37 -27.42 -33.49
C VAL A 24 -31.58 -26.03 -32.91
N LEU A 25 -31.89 -25.96 -31.62
CA LEU A 25 -31.77 -24.70 -30.87
C LEU A 25 -30.31 -24.28 -31.06
N ALA A 26 -30.11 -23.17 -31.77
CA ALA A 26 -28.78 -22.61 -31.97
C ALA A 26 -28.28 -22.21 -30.59
N GLU A 27 -27.35 -23.00 -30.04
CA GLU A 27 -26.76 -22.71 -28.75
C GLU A 27 -25.89 -21.45 -28.89
N LEU A 28 -26.14 -20.46 -28.03
CA LEU A 28 -25.35 -19.24 -28.02
C LEU A 28 -23.90 -19.60 -27.70
N PRO A 29 -22.92 -18.95 -28.34
CA PRO A 29 -21.53 -19.21 -27.99
C PRO A 29 -21.21 -18.61 -26.61
N SER A 30 -20.38 -19.35 -25.89
CA SER A 30 -19.96 -18.97 -24.56
C SER A 30 -19.02 -17.75 -24.56
N PRO A 31 -19.04 -16.95 -23.48
CA PRO A 31 -18.02 -15.92 -23.25
C PRO A 31 -16.60 -16.50 -23.31
N SER A 32 -15.62 -15.66 -23.61
CA SER A 32 -14.21 -16.08 -23.68
C SER A 32 -13.35 -15.30 -22.67
N ASN A 33 -12.12 -15.76 -22.43
CA ASN A 33 -11.14 -15.09 -21.57
C ASN A 33 -11.71 -14.64 -20.21
N ILE A 34 -12.32 -15.57 -19.48
CA ILE A 34 -12.78 -15.32 -18.11
C ILE A 34 -11.57 -15.03 -17.19
N ARG A 35 -11.63 -13.92 -16.46
CA ARG A 35 -10.55 -13.40 -15.61
C ARG A 35 -11.09 -13.04 -14.24
N ILE A 36 -10.33 -13.35 -13.20
CA ILE A 36 -10.61 -12.87 -11.83
C ILE A 36 -9.66 -11.73 -11.53
N ASN A 37 -10.21 -10.55 -11.27
CA ASN A 37 -9.47 -9.38 -10.82
C ASN A 37 -9.77 -9.16 -9.33
N SER A 38 -8.79 -9.45 -8.47
CA SER A 38 -8.95 -9.33 -7.03
C SER A 38 -7.82 -8.54 -6.39
N VAL A 39 -8.19 -7.41 -5.78
CA VAL A 39 -7.28 -6.48 -5.12
C VAL A 39 -7.89 -6.07 -3.79
N ASN A 40 -7.11 -6.14 -2.71
CA ASN A 40 -7.53 -5.78 -1.35
C ASN A 40 -8.87 -6.44 -0.95
N MET A 41 -9.04 -7.70 -1.36
CA MET A 41 -10.25 -8.48 -1.16
C MET A 41 -11.52 -7.94 -1.81
N GLY A 42 -11.40 -6.99 -2.74
CA GLY A 42 -12.39 -6.85 -3.79
C GLY A 42 -12.26 -7.98 -4.78
N LEU A 43 -13.36 -8.38 -5.42
CA LEU A 43 -13.32 -9.37 -6.50
C LEU A 43 -14.30 -8.99 -7.60
N VAL A 44 -13.74 -8.73 -8.78
CA VAL A 44 -14.49 -8.49 -10.02
C VAL A 44 -14.18 -9.63 -10.97
N LEU A 45 -15.22 -10.30 -11.47
CA LEU A 45 -15.11 -11.25 -12.55
C LEU A 45 -15.22 -10.49 -13.87
N GLU A 46 -14.31 -10.71 -14.80
CA GLU A 46 -14.28 -10.08 -16.12
C GLU A 46 -14.28 -11.15 -17.20
N TRP A 47 -14.85 -10.86 -18.37
CA TRP A 47 -14.87 -11.76 -19.51
C TRP A 47 -14.94 -10.99 -20.81
N ASP A 48 -14.55 -11.63 -21.91
CA ASP A 48 -14.70 -11.10 -23.25
C ASP A 48 -15.95 -11.68 -23.92
N PRO A 49 -16.62 -10.93 -24.80
CA PRO A 49 -17.74 -11.46 -25.57
C PRO A 49 -17.28 -12.62 -26.45
N PRO A 50 -18.22 -13.47 -26.93
CA PRO A 50 -17.88 -14.53 -27.87
C PRO A 50 -17.27 -13.96 -29.16
N GLN A 51 -16.24 -14.62 -29.68
CA GLN A 51 -15.60 -14.19 -30.93
C GLN A 51 -16.60 -14.22 -32.09
N ASN A 52 -16.54 -13.21 -32.96
CA ASN A 52 -17.40 -13.06 -34.14
C ASN A 52 -18.90 -12.88 -33.86
N HIS A 53 -19.30 -12.57 -32.62
CA HIS A 53 -20.66 -12.12 -32.31
C HIS A 53 -20.75 -10.59 -32.30
N THR A 54 -21.55 -10.06 -33.23
CA THR A 54 -21.82 -8.60 -33.35
C THR A 54 -23.13 -8.20 -32.66
N GLU A 55 -23.94 -9.18 -32.30
CA GLU A 55 -25.26 -8.96 -31.70
C GLU A 55 -25.18 -8.67 -30.20
N LYS A 56 -26.14 -7.92 -29.68
CA LYS A 56 -26.18 -7.49 -28.28
C LYS A 56 -26.62 -8.65 -27.38
N LEU A 57 -25.66 -9.28 -26.71
CA LEU A 57 -25.90 -10.32 -25.70
C LEU A 57 -26.04 -9.70 -24.30
N THR A 58 -26.74 -10.41 -23.42
CA THR A 58 -26.67 -10.16 -21.98
C THR A 58 -26.00 -11.33 -21.27
N TYR A 59 -25.58 -11.11 -20.04
CA TYR A 59 -24.79 -12.08 -19.29
C TYR A 59 -25.43 -12.34 -17.92
N ARG A 60 -25.31 -13.59 -17.48
CA ARG A 60 -25.59 -14.03 -16.12
C ARG A 60 -24.30 -14.56 -15.50
N SER A 61 -23.99 -14.12 -14.30
CA SER A 61 -22.83 -14.59 -13.55
C SER A 61 -23.23 -15.11 -12.17
N GLU A 62 -22.56 -16.19 -11.75
CA GLU A 62 -22.85 -16.88 -10.51
C GLU A 62 -21.56 -17.27 -9.79
N TYR A 63 -21.68 -17.52 -8.48
CA TYR A 63 -20.58 -18.06 -7.68
C TYR A 63 -21.06 -19.22 -6.82
N LYS A 64 -20.14 -20.12 -6.50
CA LYS A 64 -20.34 -21.21 -5.55
C LYS A 64 -19.28 -21.12 -4.45
N TRP A 65 -19.75 -21.10 -3.21
CA TRP A 65 -18.89 -21.24 -2.05
C TRP A 65 -18.72 -22.72 -1.71
N LYS A 66 -17.61 -23.31 -2.13
CA LYS A 66 -17.41 -24.77 -2.13
C LYS A 66 -17.61 -25.44 -0.77
N SER A 67 -17.20 -24.79 0.33
CA SER A 67 -17.30 -25.35 1.68
C SER A 67 -18.63 -25.12 2.39
N VAL A 68 -19.49 -24.23 1.89
CA VAL A 68 -20.73 -23.80 2.60
C VAL A 68 -21.99 -24.09 1.79
N ARG A 69 -21.93 -24.01 0.46
CA ARG A 69 -23.11 -24.13 -0.40
C ARG A 69 -22.94 -25.22 -1.45
N SER A 70 -24.00 -26.00 -1.65
CA SER A 70 -24.08 -27.00 -2.71
C SER A 70 -24.41 -26.40 -4.07
N SER A 71 -25.13 -25.28 -4.11
CA SER A 71 -25.61 -24.61 -5.32
C SER A 71 -24.90 -23.29 -5.62
N TYR A 72 -24.90 -22.93 -6.90
CA TYR A 72 -24.50 -21.61 -7.39
C TYR A 72 -25.53 -20.55 -7.00
N GLN A 73 -25.04 -19.32 -6.84
CA GLN A 73 -25.82 -18.15 -6.47
C GLN A 73 -25.52 -17.04 -7.47
N TYR A 74 -26.57 -16.50 -8.09
CA TYR A 74 -26.41 -15.43 -9.07
C TYR A 74 -26.10 -14.10 -8.38
N VAL A 75 -25.30 -13.26 -9.06
CA VAL A 75 -24.99 -11.90 -8.61
C VAL A 75 -25.38 -10.90 -9.69
N CYS A 76 -24.80 -11.01 -10.88
CA CYS A 76 -25.23 -10.20 -12.02
C CYS A 76 -26.19 -11.00 -12.92
N TRP A 77 -27.29 -10.34 -13.29
CA TRP A 77 -28.35 -10.91 -14.11
C TRP A 77 -28.71 -9.96 -15.24
N ASN A 78 -28.86 -10.51 -16.45
CA ASN A 78 -29.28 -9.76 -17.64
C ASN A 78 -28.47 -8.46 -17.86
N THR A 79 -27.15 -8.50 -17.59
CA THR A 79 -26.26 -7.35 -17.73
C THR A 79 -25.61 -7.32 -19.11
N THR A 80 -25.36 -6.14 -19.64
CA THR A 80 -24.53 -5.96 -20.86
C THR A 80 -23.07 -5.66 -20.52
N ALA A 81 -22.77 -5.45 -19.23
CA ALA A 81 -21.41 -5.28 -18.76
C ALA A 81 -20.63 -6.59 -18.97
N LEU A 82 -19.34 -6.43 -19.29
CA LEU A 82 -18.38 -7.52 -19.44
C LEU A 82 -17.64 -7.83 -18.13
N CYS A 83 -18.24 -7.42 -17.01
CA CYS A 83 -17.73 -7.66 -15.69
C CYS A 83 -18.87 -7.73 -14.65
N CYS A 84 -18.57 -8.31 -13.50
CA CYS A 84 -19.47 -8.38 -12.35
C CYS A 84 -18.68 -8.27 -11.04
N ASP A 85 -19.06 -7.35 -10.17
CA ASP A 85 -18.47 -7.20 -8.84
C ASP A 85 -19.15 -8.16 -7.84
N PHE A 86 -18.39 -9.12 -7.31
CA PHE A 86 -18.87 -10.10 -6.33
C PHE A 86 -18.56 -9.68 -4.89
N THR A 87 -17.83 -8.60 -4.67
CA THR A 87 -17.19 -8.24 -3.39
C THR A 87 -18.12 -8.35 -2.19
N SER A 88 -19.36 -7.84 -2.28
CA SER A 88 -20.35 -7.85 -1.19
C SER A 88 -20.94 -9.22 -0.84
N HIS A 89 -20.67 -10.25 -1.66
CA HIS A 89 -21.23 -11.59 -1.52
C HIS A 89 -20.21 -12.63 -1.01
N LEU A 90 -18.96 -12.20 -0.83
CA LEU A 90 -17.84 -13.05 -0.46
C LEU A 90 -17.50 -12.92 1.03
N ASN A 91 -16.77 -13.93 1.51
CA ASN A 91 -16.25 -14.01 2.86
C ASN A 91 -14.73 -14.09 2.82
N LYS A 92 -14.08 -13.51 3.83
CA LYS A 92 -12.63 -13.42 3.97
C LYS A 92 -11.87 -14.75 3.89
N PHE A 93 -12.47 -15.86 4.31
CA PHE A 93 -11.84 -17.19 4.29
C PHE A 93 -12.55 -18.17 3.34
N GLY A 94 -13.21 -17.64 2.31
CA GLY A 94 -13.98 -18.45 1.37
C GLY A 94 -13.13 -19.05 0.23
N VAL A 95 -13.57 -20.22 -0.24
CA VAL A 95 -13.07 -20.87 -1.46
C VAL A 95 -14.20 -20.86 -2.48
N TYR A 96 -13.95 -20.21 -3.61
CA TYR A 96 -14.97 -19.87 -4.58
C TYR A 96 -14.68 -20.42 -5.96
N THR A 97 -15.75 -20.76 -6.65
CA THR A 97 -15.76 -20.97 -8.10
C THR A 97 -16.77 -20.01 -8.69
N PHE A 98 -16.40 -19.33 -9.78
CA PHE A 98 -17.26 -18.37 -10.46
C PHE A 98 -17.61 -18.91 -11.84
N GLN A 99 -18.79 -18.56 -12.34
CA GLN A 99 -19.18 -18.90 -13.70
C GLN A 99 -19.96 -17.77 -14.37
N VAL A 100 -19.88 -17.71 -15.69
CA VAL A 100 -20.63 -16.77 -16.52
C VAL A 100 -21.15 -17.47 -17.77
N ARG A 101 -22.32 -17.04 -18.24
CA ARG A 101 -22.88 -17.44 -19.54
C ARG A 101 -23.49 -16.24 -20.26
N ALA A 102 -23.62 -16.37 -21.58
CA ALA A 102 -24.37 -15.44 -22.41
C ALA A 102 -25.84 -15.87 -22.51
N GLU A 103 -26.73 -14.90 -22.61
CA GLU A 103 -28.18 -15.08 -22.70
C GLU A 103 -28.78 -14.15 -23.75
N ARG A 104 -29.82 -14.62 -24.44
CA ARG A 104 -30.60 -13.87 -25.42
C ARG A 104 -31.99 -14.47 -25.55
N GLU A 105 -33.04 -13.69 -25.27
CA GLU A 105 -34.44 -14.04 -25.58
C GLU A 105 -34.86 -15.49 -25.20
N GLY A 106 -34.28 -16.05 -24.13
CA GLY A 106 -34.54 -17.41 -23.65
C GLY A 106 -33.49 -18.46 -24.08
N GLU A 107 -32.65 -18.15 -25.06
CA GLU A 107 -31.46 -18.92 -25.42
C GLU A 107 -30.31 -18.63 -24.44
N THR A 108 -29.49 -19.64 -24.16
CA THR A 108 -28.36 -19.54 -23.24
C THR A 108 -27.15 -20.29 -23.79
N SER A 109 -25.94 -19.79 -23.52
CA SER A 109 -24.71 -20.54 -23.77
C SER A 109 -24.41 -21.53 -22.66
N HIS A 110 -23.48 -22.45 -22.90
CA HIS A 110 -22.79 -23.16 -21.83
C HIS A 110 -22.14 -22.20 -20.82
N TRP A 111 -22.09 -22.66 -19.57
CA TRP A 111 -21.37 -21.98 -18.49
C TRP A 111 -19.86 -22.06 -18.70
N VAL A 112 -19.19 -20.93 -18.52
CA VAL A 112 -17.74 -20.85 -18.45
C VAL A 112 -17.36 -20.66 -17.00
N GLU A 113 -16.71 -21.67 -16.44
CA GLU A 113 -16.36 -21.74 -15.03
C GLU A 113 -14.88 -21.40 -14.80
N THR A 114 -14.57 -20.69 -13.72
CA THR A 114 -13.18 -20.42 -13.29
C THR A 114 -12.59 -21.61 -12.56
N LYS A 115 -11.27 -21.62 -12.40
CA LYS A 115 -10.63 -22.44 -11.36
C LYS A 115 -11.02 -21.93 -9.97
N GLU A 116 -10.75 -22.76 -8.97
CA GLU A 116 -10.96 -22.41 -7.56
C GLU A 116 -10.12 -21.20 -7.15
N PHE A 117 -10.75 -20.28 -6.43
CA PHE A 117 -10.16 -19.06 -5.93
C PHE A 117 -10.28 -19.00 -4.41
N ILE A 118 -9.14 -18.99 -3.72
CA ILE A 118 -9.06 -18.87 -2.26
C ILE A 118 -8.86 -17.39 -1.92
N MET A 119 -9.81 -16.80 -1.19
CA MET A 119 -9.91 -15.35 -1.05
C MET A 119 -8.67 -14.71 -0.42
N ASP A 120 -8.27 -15.16 0.76
CA ASP A 120 -7.15 -14.63 1.54
C ASP A 120 -5.77 -14.97 0.96
N GLU A 121 -5.68 -16.00 0.12
CA GLU A 121 -4.44 -16.46 -0.52
C GLU A 121 -4.22 -15.76 -1.87
N HIS A 122 -5.23 -15.76 -2.75
CA HIS A 122 -5.07 -15.34 -4.13
C HIS A 122 -5.27 -13.83 -4.35
N THR A 123 -6.06 -13.12 -3.52
CA THR A 123 -6.29 -11.66 -3.65
C THR A 123 -4.99 -10.87 -3.63
N THR A 124 -4.70 -10.03 -4.63
CA THR A 124 -3.52 -9.15 -4.57
C THR A 124 -3.67 -8.14 -3.43
N LEU A 125 -2.60 -7.92 -2.66
CA LEU A 125 -2.57 -6.88 -1.64
C LEU A 125 -1.96 -5.61 -2.25
N GLY A 126 -2.70 -4.51 -2.16
CA GLY A 126 -2.22 -3.18 -2.49
C GLY A 126 -1.20 -2.68 -1.46
N PRO A 127 -0.56 -1.53 -1.75
CA PRO A 127 0.50 -1.01 -0.90
C PRO A 127 -0.01 -0.51 0.47
N PRO A 128 0.84 -0.54 1.50
CA PRO A 128 0.59 0.19 2.74
C PRO A 128 0.78 1.69 2.52
N SER A 129 0.12 2.51 3.34
CA SER A 129 0.36 3.96 3.37
C SER A 129 1.55 4.27 4.27
N VAL A 130 2.42 5.19 3.84
CA VAL A 130 3.65 5.55 4.56
C VAL A 130 3.71 7.05 4.75
N THR A 131 3.92 7.47 5.98
CA THR A 131 4.19 8.87 6.37
C THR A 131 5.54 8.96 7.05
N LEU A 132 6.30 10.00 6.72
CA LEU A 132 7.63 10.23 7.27
C LEU A 132 7.60 11.51 8.11
N VAL A 133 8.24 11.47 9.27
CA VAL A 133 8.37 12.65 10.14
C VAL A 133 9.82 12.75 10.59
N SER A 134 10.50 13.84 10.21
CA SER A 134 11.85 14.12 10.68
C SER A 134 11.85 14.73 12.08
N SER A 135 12.73 14.25 12.96
CA SER A 135 12.97 14.81 14.29
C SER A 135 14.46 14.76 14.61
N GLY A 136 15.15 15.90 14.47
CA GLY A 136 16.60 15.96 14.63
C GLY A 136 17.35 15.13 13.58
N ALA A 137 18.18 14.18 14.02
CA ALA A 137 18.85 13.23 13.11
C ALA A 137 18.00 11.99 12.79
N ASN A 138 16.78 11.91 13.33
CA ASN A 138 15.93 10.75 13.20
C ASN A 138 14.82 10.98 12.18
N ILE A 139 14.41 9.92 11.49
CA ILE A 139 13.17 9.87 10.72
C ILE A 139 12.29 8.78 11.34
N GLU A 140 11.10 9.18 11.77
CA GLU A 140 10.03 8.25 12.12
C GLU A 140 9.27 7.86 10.84
N VAL A 141 9.22 6.56 10.57
CA VAL A 141 8.42 5.95 9.52
C VAL A 141 7.15 5.43 10.17
N SER A 142 6.02 6.07 9.86
CA SER A 142 4.69 5.64 10.27
C SER A 142 4.01 4.92 9.10
N ILE A 143 3.56 3.69 9.35
CA ILE A 143 3.00 2.77 8.37
C ILE A 143 1.55 2.49 8.74
N GLU A 144 0.64 2.56 7.77
CA GLU A 144 -0.76 2.13 7.92
C GLU A 144 -1.01 0.88 7.09
N ASP A 145 -1.83 -0.02 7.63
CA ASP A 145 -2.18 -1.28 6.97
C ASP A 145 -2.94 -1.03 5.65
N PRO A 146 -2.79 -1.91 4.63
CA PRO A 146 -3.61 -1.84 3.43
C PRO A 146 -5.10 -1.95 3.75
N VAL A 147 -5.91 -1.04 3.22
CA VAL A 147 -7.37 -1.04 3.40
C VAL A 147 -8.00 -2.15 2.57
N LEU A 148 -8.66 -3.11 3.22
CA LEU A 148 -9.39 -4.20 2.56
C LEU A 148 -10.87 -3.85 2.38
N ARG A 149 -11.52 -4.42 1.35
CA ARG A 149 -12.91 -4.10 0.98
C ARG A 149 -13.98 -4.87 1.75
N ILE A 150 -13.64 -5.99 2.39
CA ILE A 150 -14.61 -6.89 3.06
C ILE A 150 -14.39 -7.08 4.56
N SER A 151 -13.25 -6.61 5.10
CA SER A 151 -12.81 -6.87 6.48
C SER A 151 -11.71 -5.89 6.87
N GLU A 152 -11.31 -5.86 8.14
CA GLU A 152 -10.07 -5.21 8.54
C GLU A 152 -8.84 -6.08 8.21
N PHE A 153 -7.70 -5.43 7.91
CA PHE A 153 -6.45 -6.12 7.59
C PHE A 153 -5.98 -7.06 8.69
N LYS A 154 -6.02 -6.60 9.95
CA LYS A 154 -5.59 -7.36 11.11
C LYS A 154 -6.48 -8.56 11.44
N GLU A 155 -7.73 -8.61 10.96
CA GLU A 155 -8.57 -9.81 11.17
C GLU A 155 -8.13 -11.01 10.32
N ILE A 156 -7.33 -10.77 9.29
CA ILE A 156 -6.95 -11.79 8.30
C ILE A 156 -5.45 -12.01 8.28
N TYR A 157 -4.69 -10.92 8.40
CA TYR A 157 -3.23 -10.91 8.35
C TYR A 157 -2.64 -10.35 9.65
N ASN A 158 -3.17 -10.82 10.80
CA ASN A 158 -2.80 -10.37 12.16
C ASN A 158 -1.29 -10.49 12.48
N HIS A 159 -0.59 -11.40 11.82
CA HIS A 159 0.86 -11.63 12.00
C HIS A 159 1.70 -11.15 10.81
N ALA A 160 1.15 -10.30 9.95
CA ALA A 160 1.94 -9.72 8.87
C ALA A 160 3.09 -8.86 9.41
N THR A 161 4.16 -8.82 8.62
CA THR A 161 5.34 -8.00 8.90
C THR A 161 5.60 -7.03 7.76
N PHE A 162 6.33 -5.96 8.03
CA PHE A 162 6.74 -4.97 7.06
C PHE A 162 8.21 -5.18 6.68
N ASN A 163 8.48 -4.98 5.40
CA ASN A 163 9.82 -4.79 4.87
C ASN A 163 9.99 -3.33 4.49
N ILE A 164 11.02 -2.69 5.01
CA ILE A 164 11.35 -1.29 4.73
C ILE A 164 12.67 -1.26 3.97
N THR A 165 12.67 -0.63 2.81
CA THR A 165 13.88 -0.33 2.05
C THR A 165 14.07 1.18 2.02
N TYR A 166 15.29 1.65 2.31
CA TYR A 166 15.60 3.07 2.32
C TYR A 166 16.99 3.37 1.76
N TRP A 167 17.13 4.54 1.14
CA TRP A 167 18.38 4.98 0.51
C TRP A 167 18.50 6.50 0.56
N LYS A 168 19.72 7.01 0.37
CA LYS A 168 19.94 8.44 0.12
C LYS A 168 19.49 8.76 -1.30
N GLU A 169 18.85 9.89 -1.50
CA GLU A 169 18.43 10.34 -2.83
C GLU A 169 19.59 10.29 -3.84
N GLY A 170 19.40 9.62 -4.98
CA GLY A 170 20.43 9.39 -5.99
C GLY A 170 21.43 8.26 -5.68
N GLN A 171 21.23 7.50 -4.59
CA GLN A 171 22.05 6.35 -4.20
C GLN A 171 21.21 5.07 -4.02
N GLU A 172 20.25 4.82 -4.91
CA GLU A 172 19.33 3.67 -4.90
C GLU A 172 20.10 2.33 -4.82
N LYS A 173 21.25 2.24 -5.50
CA LYS A 173 22.11 1.05 -5.50
C LYS A 173 22.72 0.73 -4.13
N ARG A 174 22.69 1.67 -3.19
CA ARG A 174 23.17 1.54 -1.81
C ARG A 174 22.02 1.44 -0.81
N ALA A 175 20.83 1.03 -1.27
CA ALA A 175 19.68 0.87 -0.41
C ALA A 175 19.94 -0.15 0.70
N LYS A 176 19.50 0.21 1.90
CA LYS A 176 19.47 -0.64 3.08
C LYS A 176 18.07 -1.21 3.23
N ARG A 177 17.97 -2.47 3.64
CA ARG A 177 16.71 -3.18 3.80
C ARG A 177 16.59 -3.74 5.21
N MET A 178 15.43 -3.52 5.81
CA MET A 178 15.01 -4.08 7.09
C MET A 178 13.79 -4.95 6.85
N THR A 179 13.76 -6.14 7.44
CA THR A 179 12.70 -7.13 7.19
C THR A 179 12.12 -7.66 8.49
N GLY A 180 10.87 -8.12 8.45
CA GLY A 180 10.23 -8.74 9.61
C GLY A 180 9.82 -7.73 10.69
N ILE A 181 9.56 -6.47 10.32
CA ILE A 181 9.15 -5.42 11.26
C ILE A 181 7.67 -5.61 11.60
N GLN A 182 7.33 -5.68 12.89
CA GLN A 182 5.94 -5.80 13.34
C GLN A 182 5.31 -4.48 13.80
N LEU A 183 6.15 -3.45 14.02
CA LEU A 183 5.72 -2.15 14.52
C LEU A 183 5.26 -1.25 13.37
N HIS A 184 4.10 -0.61 13.52
CA HIS A 184 3.59 0.43 12.61
C HIS A 184 4.43 1.72 12.66
N LYS A 185 5.28 1.89 13.69
CA LYS A 185 6.15 3.05 13.85
C LYS A 185 7.59 2.61 14.06
N VAL A 186 8.49 3.09 13.22
CA VAL A 186 9.91 2.77 13.27
C VAL A 186 10.72 4.05 13.23
N VAL A 187 11.64 4.24 14.18
CA VAL A 187 12.53 5.39 14.22
C VAL A 187 13.91 4.97 13.74
N LEU A 188 14.43 5.64 12.71
CA LEU A 188 15.77 5.42 12.19
C LEU A 188 16.64 6.65 12.45
N GLU A 189 17.80 6.45 13.07
CA GLU A 189 18.85 7.47 13.17
C GLU A 189 19.67 7.48 11.88
N LEU A 190 19.72 8.62 11.22
CA LEU A 190 20.30 8.80 9.90
C LEU A 190 21.28 9.97 9.88
N GLU A 191 22.04 10.08 8.79
CA GLU A 191 22.95 11.20 8.63
C GLU A 191 22.17 12.51 8.56
N GLN A 192 22.68 13.54 9.23
CA GLN A 192 22.08 14.88 9.22
C GLN A 192 22.22 15.51 7.84
N TRP A 193 21.34 16.48 7.55
CA TRP A 193 21.39 17.26 6.31
C TRP A 193 21.35 16.38 5.04
N THR A 194 20.65 15.25 5.13
CA THR A 194 20.59 14.27 4.05
C THR A 194 19.15 13.89 3.78
N ARG A 195 18.79 13.82 2.49
CA ARG A 195 17.47 13.41 2.05
C ARG A 195 17.44 11.91 1.82
N TYR A 196 16.52 11.23 2.49
CA TYR A 196 16.34 9.79 2.41
C TYR A 196 14.98 9.48 1.81
N CYS A 197 14.94 8.44 0.98
CA CYS A 197 13.73 7.91 0.38
C CYS A 197 13.45 6.52 0.94
N PHE A 198 12.17 6.21 1.12
CA PHE A 198 11.67 4.99 1.74
C PHE A 198 10.64 4.32 0.84
N GLN A 199 10.66 2.99 0.84
CA GLN A 199 9.67 2.14 0.20
C GLN A 199 9.36 0.96 1.12
N VAL A 200 8.07 0.72 1.34
CA VAL A 200 7.58 -0.26 2.31
C VAL A 200 6.62 -1.23 1.65
N TRP A 201 6.66 -2.50 2.02
CA TRP A 201 5.66 -3.49 1.63
C TRP A 201 5.39 -4.46 2.77
N VAL A 202 4.22 -5.10 2.71
CA VAL A 202 3.76 -6.06 3.69
C VAL A 202 4.11 -7.47 3.25
N VAL A 203 4.45 -8.32 4.20
CA VAL A 203 4.68 -9.75 4.03
C VAL A 203 3.77 -10.50 4.99
N THR A 204 2.84 -11.28 4.45
CA THR A 204 1.94 -12.11 5.25
C THR A 204 2.67 -13.36 5.75
N GLU A 205 2.39 -13.82 6.96
CA GLU A 205 3.05 -15.02 7.51
C GLU A 205 2.53 -16.32 6.88
N ARG A 206 1.20 -16.47 6.73
CA ARG A 206 0.57 -17.74 6.32
C ARG A 206 0.98 -18.22 4.93
N PHE A 207 1.00 -17.32 3.95
CA PHE A 207 1.24 -17.63 2.54
C PHE A 207 2.50 -16.98 1.98
N PHE A 208 3.29 -16.28 2.81
CA PHE A 208 4.47 -15.50 2.38
C PHE A 208 4.19 -14.51 1.24
N LYS A 209 2.93 -14.08 1.12
CA LYS A 209 2.49 -13.12 0.11
C LYS A 209 3.08 -11.76 0.39
N GLN A 210 3.57 -11.12 -0.67
CA GLN A 210 4.02 -9.73 -0.62
C GLN A 210 2.95 -8.81 -1.18
N SER A 211 2.72 -7.68 -0.52
CA SER A 211 1.93 -6.61 -1.10
C SER A 211 2.69 -5.92 -2.22
N GLN A 212 1.97 -5.14 -3.02
CA GLN A 212 2.61 -4.13 -3.84
C GLN A 212 3.42 -3.18 -2.96
N PRO A 213 4.56 -2.66 -3.47
CA PRO A 213 5.35 -1.71 -2.72
C PRO A 213 4.66 -0.35 -2.66
N SER A 214 4.84 0.34 -1.53
CA SER A 214 4.40 1.73 -1.38
C SER A 214 5.03 2.62 -2.43
N ASN A 215 4.40 3.78 -2.63
CA ASN A 215 5.07 4.88 -3.31
C ASN A 215 6.37 5.22 -2.56
N VAL A 216 7.34 5.71 -3.33
CA VAL A 216 8.59 6.20 -2.76
C VAL A 216 8.31 7.54 -2.09
N THR A 217 8.45 7.58 -0.77
CA THR A 217 8.28 8.79 0.04
C THR A 217 9.65 9.23 0.55
N CYS A 218 9.98 10.51 0.44
CA CYS A 218 11.28 11.02 0.83
C CYS A 218 11.18 12.17 1.84
N GLU A 219 12.10 12.18 2.80
CA GLU A 219 12.17 13.17 3.87
C GLU A 219 13.63 13.57 4.14
N SER A 220 13.84 14.82 4.52
CA SER A 220 15.16 15.38 4.80
C SER A 220 15.41 15.45 6.29
N THR A 221 16.58 14.99 6.74
CA THR A 221 16.99 15.20 8.13
C THR A 221 17.40 16.67 8.34
N PRO A 222 16.79 17.41 9.30
CA PRO A 222 17.17 18.78 9.56
C PRO A 222 18.62 18.87 10.06
N LYS A 223 19.23 20.04 9.85
CA LYS A 223 20.53 20.35 10.46
C LYS A 223 20.36 20.27 11.98
N ALA A 224 21.23 19.55 12.68
CA ALA A 224 21.25 19.64 14.14
C ALA A 224 21.42 21.12 14.50
N LYS A 225 20.53 21.64 15.37
CA LYS A 225 20.79 22.93 16.01
C LYS A 225 22.14 22.81 16.69
N ASP A 226 23.04 23.76 16.41
CA ASP A 226 24.30 23.87 17.12
C ASP A 226 23.99 23.72 18.60
N ARG A 227 24.59 22.71 19.24
CA ARG A 227 24.27 22.31 20.61
C ARG A 227 24.41 23.58 21.49
N PRO A 228 23.32 24.16 22.01
CA PRO A 228 23.38 25.49 22.64
C PRO A 228 24.34 25.50 23.83
N TRP A 229 24.48 24.36 24.50
CA TRP A 229 25.43 24.15 25.59
C TRP A 229 26.89 24.21 25.14
N VAL A 230 27.22 23.82 23.90
CA VAL A 230 28.59 23.95 23.36
C VAL A 230 28.92 25.42 23.15
N MET A 231 27.99 26.20 22.59
CA MET A 231 28.17 27.65 22.46
C MET A 231 28.28 28.33 23.82
N ALA A 232 27.44 27.94 24.80
CA ALA A 232 27.52 28.45 26.16
C ALA A 232 28.85 28.09 26.85
N LEU A 233 29.35 26.86 26.65
CA LEU A 233 30.63 26.40 27.18
C LEU A 233 31.79 27.21 26.60
N VAL A 234 31.79 27.43 25.27
CA VAL A 234 32.82 28.24 24.60
C VAL A 234 32.80 29.67 25.13
N MET A 235 31.62 30.29 25.24
CA MET A 235 31.49 31.64 25.80
C MET A 235 31.98 31.71 27.25
N PHE A 236 31.65 30.71 28.07
CA PHE A 236 32.11 30.63 29.46
C PHE A 236 33.64 30.54 29.56
N VAL A 237 34.28 29.70 28.73
CA VAL A 237 35.74 29.58 28.68
C VAL A 237 36.40 30.89 28.24
N VAL A 238 35.84 31.55 27.21
CA VAL A 238 36.36 32.85 26.73
C VAL A 238 36.26 33.92 27.83
N MET A 239 35.15 33.99 28.55
CA MET A 239 34.97 34.93 29.67
C MET A 239 35.93 34.62 30.83
N ALA A 240 36.10 33.34 31.18
CA ALA A 240 36.98 32.91 32.27
C ALA A 240 38.47 33.23 31.99
N VAL A 241 38.90 33.29 30.73
CA VAL A 241 40.27 33.66 30.36
C VAL A 241 40.43 35.17 30.19
N SER A 242 39.47 35.83 29.54
CA SER A 242 39.57 37.27 29.23
C SER A 242 39.47 38.16 30.47
N VAL A 243 38.58 37.84 31.42
CA VAL A 243 38.38 38.68 32.62
C VAL A 243 39.65 38.77 33.49
N PRO A 244 40.33 37.66 33.86
CA PRO A 244 41.59 37.73 34.60
C PRO A 244 42.68 38.48 33.85
N LEU A 245 42.80 38.31 32.53
CA LEU A 245 43.79 39.03 31.72
C LEU A 245 43.57 40.55 31.76
N VAL A 246 42.31 40.99 31.67
CA VAL A 246 41.95 42.41 31.77
C VAL A 246 42.25 42.95 33.16
N VAL A 247 41.92 42.21 34.21
CA VAL A 247 42.22 42.61 35.61
C VAL A 247 43.73 42.70 35.84
N LEU A 248 44.51 41.74 35.35
CA LEU A 248 45.97 41.76 35.45
C LEU A 248 46.58 42.92 34.67
N ALA A 249 46.08 43.20 33.47
CA ALA A 249 46.52 44.34 32.66
C ALA A 249 46.21 45.67 33.37
N PHE A 250 45.00 45.84 33.89
CA PHE A 250 44.62 47.04 34.67
C PHE A 250 45.47 47.19 35.93
N TRP A 251 45.70 46.10 36.66
CA TRP A 251 46.53 46.11 37.85
C TRP A 251 47.99 46.47 37.52
N HIS A 252 48.52 45.94 36.41
CA HIS A 252 49.85 46.28 35.93
C HIS A 252 49.95 47.75 35.50
N CYS A 253 48.99 48.25 34.71
CA CYS A 253 48.91 49.66 34.31
C CYS A 253 48.81 50.59 35.54
N TYR A 254 47.94 50.26 36.50
CA TYR A 254 47.81 51.01 37.75
C TYR A 254 49.13 51.03 38.52
N ARG A 255 49.80 49.89 38.64
CA ARG A 255 51.08 49.76 39.35
C ARG A 255 52.18 50.59 38.68
N VAL A 256 52.29 50.54 37.34
CA VAL A 256 53.24 51.36 36.56
C VAL A 256 52.96 52.85 36.72
N VAL A 257 51.70 53.29 36.59
CA VAL A 257 51.33 54.70 36.77
C VAL A 257 51.61 55.16 38.21
N SER A 258 51.32 54.33 39.21
CA SER A 258 51.59 54.64 40.62
C SER A 258 53.09 54.76 40.92
N PHE A 259 53.93 53.98 40.23
CA PHE A 259 55.38 54.04 40.36
C PHE A 259 55.98 55.26 39.66
N LEU A 260 55.41 55.66 38.50
CA LEU A 260 55.85 56.83 37.74
C LEU A 260 55.32 58.16 38.29
N ARG A 261 54.36 58.15 39.22
CA ARG A 261 53.96 59.36 39.94
C ARG A 261 55.07 59.74 40.95
N PRO A 262 55.70 60.92 40.83
CA PRO A 262 56.62 61.38 41.86
C PRO A 262 55.84 61.55 43.17
N LYS A 263 56.38 61.05 44.28
CA LYS A 263 55.88 61.44 45.61
C LYS A 263 56.19 62.92 45.81
N VAL A 264 55.22 63.78 45.50
CA VAL A 264 55.29 65.21 45.81
C VAL A 264 55.26 65.34 47.33
N LYS A 265 56.42 65.59 47.94
CA LYS A 265 56.48 66.10 49.31
C LYS A 265 56.00 67.55 49.25
N LEU A 266 54.84 67.83 49.85
CA LEU A 266 54.41 69.21 50.11
C LEU A 266 55.48 69.88 50.97
N PRO A 267 55.99 71.08 50.61
CA PRO A 267 56.89 71.83 51.48
C PRO A 267 56.13 72.27 52.73
N GLY A 268 56.68 71.97 53.91
CA GLY A 268 56.14 72.36 55.21
C GLY A 268 56.35 73.84 55.52
N HIS A 269 55.79 74.73 54.71
CA HIS A 269 55.66 76.15 55.04
C HIS A 269 54.27 76.63 54.61
N PHE A 270 53.31 76.54 55.51
CA PHE A 270 52.16 77.44 55.58
C PHE A 270 51.69 77.41 57.04
N THR A 271 52.57 77.85 57.94
CA THR A 271 52.16 78.49 59.19
C THR A 271 51.86 79.94 58.88
N VAL A 272 50.58 80.37 58.90
CA VAL A 272 50.15 81.71 59.35
C VAL A 272 48.65 81.69 59.74
N ILE A 273 48.40 81.77 61.05
CA ILE A 273 47.49 82.69 61.80
C ILE A 273 46.10 83.02 61.19
N PHE A 274 45.01 82.54 61.79
CA PHE A 274 44.17 83.21 62.81
C PHE A 274 43.14 82.21 63.38
#